data_AF-U2Z8G5-F1
#
_entry.id   AF-U2Z8G5-F1
#
_cell.length_a   1.000
_cell.length_b   1.000
_cell.length_c   1.000
_cell.angle_alpha   90.00
_cell.angle_beta   90.00
_cell.angle_gamma   90.00
#
_symmetry.space_group_name_H-M   'P 1'
#
loop_
_entity.id
_entity.type
_entity.pdbx_description
1 polymer ?
#
loop_
_entity_poly.entity_id
_entity_poly.type
_entity_poly.pdbx_seq_one_letter_code
_entity_poly.pdbx_strand_id
1 'polypeptide(L)'
;MDFPDRFSDLPDYAFPRLRSLLDSHKPGGAPLAMTIGEPQHPYPDWVGPTIANAAAGFGKYPVNEGSEMLLGAISGWISRRYGIAVAPDRCWRSTERARGSTTPRWRCVPRPRPGSVPWC
;
A
#
# COMPACT_ATOMS: atom_id res chain seq x y z
N MET A 1 10.81 28.97 -12.06
CA MET A 1 10.61 27.55 -11.71
C MET A 1 9.30 27.13 -12.33
N ASP A 2 9.33 26.32 -13.38
CA ASP A 2 8.11 25.76 -13.98
C ASP A 2 7.64 24.60 -13.12
N PHE A 3 6.48 24.76 -12.49
CA PHE A 3 5.83 23.71 -11.72
C PHE A 3 5.12 22.76 -12.70
N PRO A 4 5.24 21.43 -12.55
CA PRO A 4 4.61 20.51 -13.48
C PRO A 4 3.08 20.51 -13.36
N ASP A 5 2.38 20.78 -14.47
CA ASP A 5 0.91 20.92 -14.55
C ASP A 5 0.11 19.73 -13.98
N ARG A 6 0.69 18.53 -13.95
CA ARG A 6 0.04 17.32 -13.43
C ARG A 6 -0.31 17.37 -11.94
N PHE A 7 0.21 18.35 -11.20
CA PHE A 7 -0.07 18.53 -9.78
C PHE A 7 -0.97 19.72 -9.48
N SER A 8 -1.29 20.54 -10.49
CA SER A 8 -2.03 21.79 -10.33
C SER A 8 -3.49 21.58 -9.92
N ASP A 9 -4.08 20.44 -10.33
CA ASP A 9 -5.50 20.12 -10.09
C ASP A 9 -5.73 19.17 -8.90
N LEU A 10 -4.69 18.88 -8.11
CA LEU A 10 -4.87 18.05 -6.92
C LEU A 10 -5.69 18.81 -5.88
N PRO A 11 -6.83 18.25 -5.44
CA PRO A 11 -7.62 18.90 -4.40
C PRO A 11 -6.84 18.92 -3.09
N ASP A 12 -7.07 19.95 -2.29
CA ASP A 12 -6.58 20.00 -0.92
C ASP A 12 -6.99 18.76 -0.14
N TYR A 13 -6.09 18.27 0.71
CA TYR A 13 -6.33 17.09 1.52
C TYR A 13 -7.61 17.25 2.36
N ALA A 14 -8.51 16.28 2.26
CA ALA A 14 -9.89 16.42 2.73
C ALA A 14 -10.03 16.64 4.25
N PHE A 15 -9.10 16.11 5.06
CA PHE A 15 -9.19 16.17 6.52
C PHE A 15 -8.84 17.55 7.11
N PRO A 16 -7.76 18.24 6.69
CA PRO A 16 -7.54 19.64 7.01
C PRO A 16 -8.71 20.53 6.61
N ARG A 17 -9.27 20.32 5.40
CA ARG A 17 -10.43 21.07 4.93
C ARG A 17 -11.65 20.87 5.83
N LEU A 18 -11.93 19.62 6.22
CA LEU A 18 -13.02 19.30 7.15
C LEU A 18 -12.79 19.92 8.53
N ARG A 19 -11.56 19.90 9.05
CA ARG A 19 -11.20 20.54 10.32
C ARG A 19 -11.49 22.04 10.28
N SER A 20 -11.03 22.75 9.23
CA SER A 20 -11.30 24.18 9.09
C SER A 20 -12.78 24.54 9.04
N LEU A 21 -13.63 23.68 8.47
CA LEU A 21 -15.08 23.87 8.47
C LEU A 21 -15.71 23.68 9.86
N LEU A 22 -15.16 22.77 10.66
CA LEU A 22 -15.68 22.43 11.99
C LEU A 22 -15.11 23.30 13.11
N ASP A 23 -13.98 23.98 12.90
CA ASP A 23 -13.31 24.82 13.92
C ASP A 23 -14.21 25.93 14.51
N SER A 24 -15.19 26.42 13.74
CA SER A 24 -16.14 27.45 14.19
C SER A 24 -17.25 26.93 15.11
N HIS A 25 -17.41 25.60 15.22
CA HIS A 25 -18.47 24.98 16.00
C HIS A 25 -17.93 24.43 17.33
N LYS A 26 -18.51 24.87 18.44
CA LYS A 26 -18.16 24.32 19.76
C LYS A 26 -18.62 22.86 19.85
N PRO A 27 -17.73 21.93 20.21
CA PRO A 27 -18.10 20.54 20.42
C PRO A 27 -18.98 20.39 21.68
N GLY A 28 -19.90 19.42 21.66
CA GLY A 28 -20.73 19.08 22.83
C GLY A 28 -19.99 18.32 23.94
N GLY A 29 -18.67 18.13 23.81
CA GLY A 29 -17.82 17.37 24.72
C GLY A 29 -16.34 17.42 24.28
N ALA A 30 -15.50 16.55 24.85
CA ALA A 30 -14.10 16.45 24.44
C ALA A 30 -13.99 16.05 22.95
N PRO A 31 -13.23 16.78 22.12
CA PRO A 31 -13.05 16.43 20.71
C PRO A 31 -12.43 15.04 20.54
N LEU A 32 -13.07 14.18 19.74
CA LEU A 32 -12.49 12.91 19.32
C LEU A 32 -11.80 13.09 17.96
N ALA A 33 -10.48 12.93 17.93
CA ALA A 33 -9.70 13.03 16.70
C ALA A 33 -9.94 11.79 15.82
N MET A 34 -10.87 11.88 14.87
CA MET A 34 -11.09 10.85 13.84
C MET A 34 -10.12 10.97 12.64
N THR A 35 -9.11 11.84 12.74
CA THR A 35 -8.29 12.27 11.59
C THR A 35 -7.16 11.32 11.21
N ILE A 36 -6.91 10.28 11.99
CA ILE A 36 -5.75 9.41 11.76
C ILE A 36 -6.21 7.96 11.93
N GLY A 37 -6.25 7.23 10.82
CA GLY A 37 -6.40 5.77 10.81
C GLY A 37 -5.13 5.06 11.29
N GLU A 38 -4.39 5.66 12.21
CA GLU A 38 -3.20 5.05 12.79
C GLU A 38 -3.66 4.11 13.91
N PRO A 39 -3.47 2.80 13.74
CA PRO A 39 -3.92 1.83 14.71
C PRO A 39 -3.19 2.06 16.04
N GLN A 40 -3.95 2.45 17.07
CA GLN A 40 -3.44 2.65 18.43
C GLN A 40 -3.34 1.33 19.22
N HIS A 41 -3.65 0.19 18.59
CA HIS A 41 -3.59 -1.09 19.27
C HIS A 41 -2.13 -1.52 19.50
N PRO A 42 -1.80 -2.00 20.70
CA PRO A 42 -0.47 -2.53 20.97
C PRO A 42 -0.20 -3.72 20.06
N TYR A 43 1.06 -3.86 19.64
CA TYR A 43 1.50 -5.07 18.97
C TYR A 43 1.33 -6.29 19.89
N PRO A 44 1.08 -7.49 19.33
CA PRO A 44 1.13 -8.71 20.11
C PRO A 44 2.49 -8.91 20.79
N ASP A 45 2.49 -9.40 22.03
CA ASP A 45 3.67 -9.50 22.90
C ASP A 45 4.84 -10.28 22.29
N TRP A 46 4.56 -11.20 21.36
CA TRP A 46 5.56 -12.04 20.71
C TRP A 46 6.34 -11.33 19.57
N VAL A 47 5.85 -10.20 19.06
CA VAL A 47 6.46 -9.53 17.90
C VAL A 47 7.83 -8.96 18.27
N GLY A 48 7.92 -8.25 19.39
CA GLY A 48 9.17 -7.64 19.87
C GLY A 48 10.31 -8.65 20.06
N PRO A 49 10.11 -9.73 20.85
CA PRO A 49 11.09 -10.79 21.02
C PRO A 49 11.52 -11.45 19.71
N THR A 50 10.60 -11.64 18.76
CA THR A 50 10.90 -12.25 17.45
C THR A 50 11.85 -11.37 16.64
N ILE A 51 11.61 -10.06 16.61
CA ILE A 51 12.48 -9.10 15.91
C ILE A 51 13.85 -9.04 16.58
N ALA A 52 13.91 -9.02 17.91
CA ALA A 52 15.16 -9.01 18.66
C ALA A 52 16.01 -10.25 18.36
N ASN A 53 15.39 -11.43 18.31
CA ASN A 53 16.07 -12.68 17.96
C ASN A 53 16.59 -12.69 16.50
N ALA A 54 15.90 -12.01 15.59
CA ALA A 54 16.30 -11.89 14.19
C ALA A 54 17.29 -10.73 13.92
N ALA A 55 17.68 -9.96 14.94
CA ALA A 55 18.39 -8.68 14.78
C ALA A 55 19.70 -8.78 13.99
N ALA A 56 20.44 -9.88 14.15
CA ALA A 56 21.69 -10.13 13.43
C ALA A 56 21.51 -10.19 11.90
N GLY A 57 20.30 -10.48 11.41
CA GLY A 57 19.98 -10.56 9.99
C GLY A 57 19.80 -9.21 9.29
N PHE A 58 19.59 -8.12 10.04
CA PHE A 58 19.35 -6.78 9.46
C PHE A 58 20.61 -6.04 9.01
N GLY A 59 21.81 -6.58 9.30
CA GLY A 59 23.08 -5.94 8.92
C GLY A 59 23.46 -6.09 7.44
N LYS A 60 22.65 -6.80 6.64
CA LYS A 60 22.90 -7.03 5.20
C LYS A 60 21.69 -6.60 4.38
N TYR A 61 21.95 -6.18 3.15
CA TYR A 61 20.87 -5.94 2.20
C TYR A 61 20.11 -7.26 1.96
N PRO A 62 18.77 -7.26 2.12
CA PRO A 62 17.98 -8.45 1.85
C PRO A 62 18.00 -8.78 0.37
N VAL A 63 17.75 -10.05 0.05
CA VAL A 63 17.57 -10.49 -1.34
C VAL A 63 16.37 -9.76 -1.93
N ASN A 64 16.53 -9.20 -3.15
CA ASN A 64 15.49 -8.41 -3.83
C ASN A 64 14.18 -9.18 -4.05
N GLU A 65 14.25 -10.51 -4.13
CA GLU A 65 13.10 -11.40 -4.31
C GLU A 65 12.44 -11.82 -2.98
N GLY A 66 13.02 -11.45 -1.84
CA GLY A 66 12.61 -11.94 -0.53
C GLY A 66 13.27 -13.27 -0.17
N SER A 67 13.22 -13.66 1.11
CA SER A 67 13.71 -14.96 1.56
C SER A 67 12.66 -16.06 1.32
N GLU A 68 13.10 -17.29 1.03
CA GLU A 68 12.20 -18.43 0.84
C GLU A 68 11.24 -18.63 2.01
N MET A 69 11.75 -18.46 3.24
CA MET A 69 10.97 -18.54 4.47
C MET A 69 9.85 -17.49 4.51
N LEU A 70 10.15 -16.24 4.10
CA LEU A 70 9.15 -15.16 4.05
C LEU A 70 8.09 -15.43 3.00
N LEU A 71 8.50 -15.82 1.79
CA LEU A 71 7.58 -16.10 0.68
C LEU A 71 6.66 -17.27 1.00
N GLY A 72 7.19 -18.33 1.63
CA GLY A 72 6.39 -19.46 2.10
C GLY A 72 5.39 -19.07 3.19
N ALA A 73 5.80 -18.23 4.14
CA ALA A 73 4.90 -17.72 5.19
C ALA A 73 3.76 -16.87 4.61
N ILE A 74 4.06 -16.01 3.63
CA ILE A 74 3.05 -15.19 2.92
C ILE A 74 2.08 -16.07 2.14
N SER A 75 2.60 -16.99 1.32
CA SER A 75 1.79 -17.96 0.57
C SER A 75 0.84 -18.75 1.49
N GLY A 76 1.37 -19.27 2.60
CA GLY A 76 0.59 -19.99 3.58
C GLY A 76 -0.49 -19.13 4.25
N TRP A 77 -0.20 -17.86 4.54
CA TRP A 77 -1.20 -16.93 5.09
C TRP A 77 -2.31 -16.62 4.07
N ILE A 78 -1.96 -16.37 2.80
CA ILE A 78 -2.94 -16.14 1.72
C ILE A 78 -3.87 -17.36 1.58
N SER A 79 -3.29 -18.56 1.58
CA SER A 79 -4.04 -19.80 1.51
C SER A 79 -5.00 -19.96 2.69
N ARG A 80 -4.56 -19.73 3.93
CA ARG A 80 -5.43 -19.79 5.11
C ARG A 80 -6.52 -18.72 5.12
N ARG A 81 -6.21 -17.50 4.67
CA ARG A 81 -7.13 -16.36 4.76
C ARG A 81 -8.18 -16.35 3.66
N TYR A 82 -7.78 -16.74 2.44
CA TYR A 82 -8.59 -16.59 1.22
C TYR A 82 -8.86 -17.91 0.49
N GLY A 83 -8.26 -19.03 0.89
CA GLY A 83 -8.40 -20.32 0.21
C GLY A 83 -7.68 -20.37 -1.15
N ILE A 84 -6.77 -19.44 -1.42
CA ILE A 84 -6.09 -19.32 -2.71
C ILE A 84 -4.68 -19.89 -2.61
N ALA A 85 -4.36 -20.83 -3.49
CA ALA A 85 -2.99 -21.33 -3.65
C ALA A 85 -2.17 -20.33 -4.50
N VAL A 86 -1.17 -19.71 -3.87
CA VAL A 86 -0.21 -18.82 -4.55
C VAL A 86 1.18 -19.42 -4.41
N ALA A 87 1.87 -19.61 -5.52
CA ALA A 87 3.26 -20.09 -5.48
C ALA A 87 4.16 -19.05 -4.78
N PRO A 88 5.11 -19.46 -3.91
CA PRO A 88 5.94 -18.53 -3.12
C PRO A 88 6.66 -17.47 -3.96
N ASP A 89 7.18 -17.84 -5.13
CA ASP A 89 7.83 -16.96 -6.11
C ASP A 89 6.89 -15.88 -6.69
N ARG A 90 5.57 -16.07 -6.56
CA ARG A 90 4.54 -15.12 -6.99
C ARG A 90 4.03 -14.22 -5.88
N CYS A 91 4.42 -14.45 -4.63
CA CYS A 91 4.02 -13.64 -3.49
C CYS A 91 4.72 -12.28 -3.45
N TRP A 92 5.92 -12.18 -4.04
CA TRP A 92 6.70 -10.96 -4.07
C TRP A 92 7.13 -10.64 -5.50
N ARG A 93 7.00 -9.36 -5.86
CA ARG A 93 7.56 -8.80 -7.09
C ARG A 93 8.41 -7.62 -6.66
N SER A 94 9.71 -7.69 -6.91
CA SER A 94 10.63 -6.61 -6.56
C SER A 94 10.11 -5.25 -7.04
N THR A 95 10.32 -4.23 -6.22
CA THR A 95 9.86 -2.86 -6.51
C THR A 95 10.48 -2.26 -7.77
N GLU A 96 11.54 -2.85 -8.33
CA GLU A 96 12.14 -2.43 -9.60
C GLU A 96 11.26 -2.82 -10.81
N ARG A 97 10.70 -4.04 -10.80
CA ARG A 97 9.66 -4.42 -11.76
C ARG A 97 8.33 -3.73 -11.45
N ALA A 98 8.04 -3.38 -10.19
CA ALA A 98 6.82 -2.67 -9.81
C ALA A 98 6.84 -1.17 -10.18
N ARG A 99 7.95 -0.44 -9.95
CA ARG A 99 8.14 0.96 -10.37
C ARG A 99 8.15 1.10 -11.89
N GLY A 100 8.63 0.07 -12.59
CA GLY A 100 8.52 -0.01 -14.04
C GLY A 100 7.14 -0.42 -14.55
N SER A 101 6.19 -0.89 -13.71
CA SER A 101 4.93 -1.51 -14.17
C SER A 101 3.63 -0.88 -13.66
N THR A 102 3.65 0.01 -12.66
CA THR A 102 2.45 0.83 -12.36
C THR A 102 2.23 1.95 -13.37
N THR A 103 3.26 2.36 -14.12
CA THR A 103 3.13 3.36 -15.19
C THR A 103 2.82 2.81 -16.59
N PRO A 104 3.21 1.59 -17.04
CA PRO A 104 2.87 1.14 -18.39
C PRO A 104 1.47 0.54 -18.51
N ARG A 105 0.85 -0.01 -17.45
CA ARG A 105 -0.47 -0.64 -17.65
C ARG A 105 -1.55 0.36 -18.08
N TRP A 106 -1.47 1.60 -17.62
CA TRP A 106 -2.31 2.69 -18.10
C TRP A 106 -1.86 3.24 -19.47
N ARG A 107 -0.57 3.09 -19.82
CA ARG A 107 0.02 3.60 -21.08
C ARG A 107 -0.15 2.67 -22.28
N CYS A 108 -0.41 1.39 -22.04
CA CYS A 108 -0.49 0.34 -23.06
C CYS A 108 -1.91 -0.15 -23.34
N VAL A 109 -2.95 0.53 -22.86
CA VAL A 109 -4.30 0.30 -23.39
C VAL A 109 -4.42 1.10 -24.68
N PRO A 110 -4.35 0.49 -25.88
CA PRO A 110 -4.64 1.21 -27.10
C PRO A 110 -6.07 1.74 -27.01
N ARG A 111 -6.23 3.05 -27.15
CA ARG A 111 -7.54 3.70 -27.26
C ARG A 111 -8.25 3.05 -28.46
N PRO A 112 -9.37 2.34 -28.30
CA PRO A 112 -10.09 1.81 -29.45
C PRO A 112 -10.57 2.98 -30.32
N ARG A 113 -10.31 2.88 -31.63
CA ARG A 113 -10.89 3.81 -32.59
C ARG A 113 -12.42 3.64 -32.55
N PRO A 114 -13.21 4.73 -32.62
CA PRO A 114 -14.66 4.61 -32.62
C PRO A 114 -15.11 3.81 -33.86
N GLY A 115 -15.71 2.64 -33.66
CA GLY A 115 -16.37 1.86 -34.72
C GLY A 115 -16.05 0.36 -34.84
N SER A 116 -15.12 -0.22 -34.07
CA SER A 116 -14.87 -1.68 -34.16
C SER A 116 -15.63 -2.48 -33.10
N VAL A 117 -16.57 -3.31 -33.55
CA VAL A 117 -17.34 -4.28 -32.75
C VAL A 117 -16.45 -5.49 -32.42
N PRO A 118 -16.38 -5.99 -31.18
CA PRO A 118 -15.55 -7.15 -30.86
C PRO A 118 -16.30 -8.45 -31.18
N TRP A 119 -15.65 -9.35 -31.90
CA TRP A 119 -16.07 -10.75 -32.04
C TRP A 119 -15.02 -11.65 -31.40
N CYS A 120 -15.48 -12.53 -30.51
CA CYS A 120 -14.84 -13.67 -29.83
C CYS A 120 -13.40 -13.50 -29.32
#